data_AF-A0A7W0ME30-F1
#
_entry.id   AF-A0A7W0ME30-F1
#
_cell.length_a   1.000
_cell.length_b   1.000
_cell.length_c   1.000
_cell.angle_alpha   90.00
_cell.angle_beta   90.00
_cell.angle_gamma   90.00
#
_symmetry.space_group_name_H-M   'P 1'
#
loop_
_entity.id
_entity.type
_entity.pdbx_description
1 polymer ?
#
loop_
_entity_poly.entity_id
_entity_poly.type
_entity_poly.pdbx_seq_one_letter_code
_entity_poly.pdbx_strand_id
1 'polypeptide(L)' 'MRKIVVTGLLCATTAIQIGCVLPIYDTQRDERTRQLIYTSENLRHIPRIWERIWFLDMPDMATPYRTHGGII' A
#
# COMPACT_ATOMS: atom_id res chain seq x y z
N MET A 1 -33.66 11.87 -5.88
CA MET A 1 -32.80 11.50 -7.03
C MET A 1 -31.59 12.43 -7.17
N ARG A 2 -31.72 13.71 -7.58
CA ARG A 2 -30.56 14.62 -7.78
C ARG A 2 -29.59 14.71 -6.59
N LYS A 3 -30.11 14.85 -5.35
CA LYS A 3 -29.26 14.94 -4.15
C LYS A 3 -28.43 13.67 -3.91
N ILE A 4 -29.03 12.50 -4.10
CA ILE A 4 -28.37 11.19 -3.93
C ILE A 4 -27.26 11.02 -4.96
N VAL A 5 -27.52 11.39 -6.22
CA VAL A 5 -26.51 11.32 -7.30
C VAL A 5 -25.33 12.25 -7.03
N VAL A 6 -25.60 13.49 -6.60
CA VAL A 6 -24.54 14.47 -6.30
C VAL A 6 -23.72 14.04 -5.08
N THR A 7 -24.36 13.54 -4.02
CA THR A 7 -23.65 13.02 -2.84
C THR A 7 -22.83 11.78 -3.17
N GLY A 8 -23.38 10.85 -3.97
CA GLY A 8 -22.66 9.66 -4.42
C GLY A 8 -21.42 10.00 -5.24
N LEU A 9 -21.54 10.99 -6.14
CA LEU A 9 -20.41 11.47 -6.95
C LEU A 9 -19.32 12.09 -6.08
N LEU A 10 -19.69 12.90 -5.08
CA LEU A 10 -18.74 13.53 -4.17
C LEU A 10 -18.01 12.52 -3.27
N CYS A 11 -18.71 11.50 -2.78
CA CYS A 11 -18.08 10.41 -2.02
C CYS A 11 -17.12 9.60 -2.90
N ALA A 12 -17.49 9.32 -4.15
CA ALA A 12 -16.64 8.58 -5.08
C ALA A 12 -15.34 9.36 -5.42
N THR A 13 -15.43 10.66 -5.68
CA THR A 13 -14.25 11.48 -6.02
C THR A 13 -13.33 11.70 -4.82
N THR A 14 -13.86 11.77 -3.61
CA THR A 14 -13.06 11.90 -2.38
C THR A 14 -12.42 10.59 -1.95
N ALA A 15 -13.05 9.44 -2.19
CA ALA A 15 -12.46 8.12 -1.89
C ALA A 15 -11.24 7.77 -2.77
N ILE A 16 -11.14 8.35 -3.98
CA ILE A 16 -10.05 8.11 -4.93
C ILE A 16 -8.87 9.07 -4.71
N GLN A 17 -8.98 10.03 -3.79
CA GLN A 17 -7.91 10.98 -3.49
C GLN A 17 -6.76 10.30 -2.75
N ILE A 18 -5.79 9.80 -3.51
CA ILE A 18 -4.50 9.34 -2.98
C ILE A 18 -3.57 10.57 -2.93
N GLY A 19 -3.72 11.38 -1.87
CA GLY A 19 -2.65 12.28 -1.41
C GLY A 19 -2.58 13.71 -1.95
N CYS A 20 -3.59 14.24 -2.66
CA CYS A 20 -3.48 15.58 -3.28
C CYS A 20 -4.28 16.71 -2.58
N VAL A 21 -5.07 16.43 -1.54
CA VAL A 21 -5.93 17.45 -0.91
C VAL A 21 -5.17 18.35 0.06
N LEU A 22 -4.11 17.84 0.69
CA LEU A 22 -3.33 18.55 1.70
C LEU A 22 -1.83 18.41 1.38
N PRO A 23 -1.03 19.47 1.57
CA PRO A 23 0.42 19.35 1.49
C PRO A 23 0.91 18.50 2.67
N ILE A 24 1.33 17.26 2.37
CA ILE A 24 1.85 16.30 3.37
C ILE A 24 3.32 16.61 3.74
N TYR A 25 4.05 17.25 2.84
CA TYR A 25 5.48 17.53 3.00
C TYR A 25 5.77 18.98 3.34
N ASP A 26 6.95 19.22 3.92
CA ASP A 26 7.40 20.56 4.31
C ASP A 26 7.50 21.51 3.10
N THR A 27 7.32 22.81 3.36
CA THR A 27 7.50 23.88 2.39
C THR A 27 8.98 24.13 2.07
N GLN A 28 9.88 23.91 3.03
CA GLN A 28 11.32 24.04 2.87
C GLN A 28 11.90 22.89 2.04
N ARG A 29 12.79 23.22 1.10
CA ARG A 29 13.33 22.26 0.13
C ARG A 29 14.14 21.15 0.81
N ASP A 30 15.01 21.52 1.74
CA ASP A 30 15.94 20.58 2.36
C ASP A 30 15.20 19.54 3.21
N GLU A 31 14.22 19.98 4.00
CA GLU A 31 13.34 19.09 4.77
C GLU A 31 12.49 18.20 3.87
N ARG A 32 11.89 18.77 2.82
CA ARG A 32 11.09 18.00 1.85
C ARG A 32 11.90 16.91 1.17
N THR A 33 13.14 17.19 0.78
CA THR A 33 13.99 16.17 0.14
C THR A 33 14.25 14.99 1.08
N ARG A 34 14.51 15.25 2.36
CA ARG A 34 14.70 14.18 3.37
C ARG A 34 13.42 13.35 3.54
N GLN A 35 12.27 14.01 3.66
CA GLN A 35 10.97 13.34 3.79
C GLN A 35 10.67 12.46 2.58
N LEU A 36 10.89 12.94 1.35
CA LEU A 36 10.67 12.18 0.13
C LEU A 36 11.60 10.96 0.01
N ILE A 37 12.85 11.08 0.45
CA ILE A 37 13.78 9.94 0.48
C ILE A 37 13.26 8.86 1.43
N TYR A 38 12.85 9.21 2.66
CA TYR A 38 12.31 8.25 3.61
C TYR A 38 11.01 7.60 3.12
N THR A 39 10.10 8.38 2.52
CA THR A 39 8.89 7.83 1.90
C THR A 39 9.25 6.86 0.79
N SER A 40 10.18 7.22 -0.10
CA SER A 40 10.59 6.33 -1.19
C SER A 40 11.15 5.01 -0.69
N GLU A 41 11.95 5.03 0.38
CA GLU A 41 12.52 3.82 0.96
C GLU A 41 11.42 2.96 1.59
N ASN A 42 10.48 3.57 2.30
CA ASN A 42 9.35 2.83 2.89
C ASN A 42 8.49 2.13 1.82
N LEU A 43 8.21 2.82 0.70
CA LEU A 43 7.43 2.26 -0.40
C LEU A 43 8.10 1.05 -1.08
N ARG A 44 9.43 0.92 -1.03
CA ARG A 44 10.15 -0.26 -1.57
C ARG A 44 9.81 -1.56 -0.85
N HIS A 45 9.30 -1.49 0.38
CA HIS A 45 8.92 -2.67 1.14
C HIS A 45 7.53 -3.21 0.78
N ILE A 46 6.68 -2.41 0.12
CA ILE A 46 5.29 -2.77 -0.20
C ILE A 46 5.17 -4.11 -0.92
N PRO A 47 5.96 -4.46 -1.95
CA PRO A 47 5.82 -5.73 -2.64
C PRO A 47 5.99 -6.94 -1.71
N ARG A 48 7.02 -6.89 -0.85
CA ARG A 48 7.29 -7.95 0.13
C ARG A 48 6.20 -8.05 1.20
N ILE A 49 5.69 -6.91 1.66
CA ILE A 49 4.56 -6.88 2.60
C ILE A 49 3.31 -7.47 1.94
N TRP A 50 3.08 -7.17 0.67
CA TRP A 50 1.95 -7.67 -0.10
C TRP A 50 2.00 -9.19 -0.26
N GLU A 51 3.15 -9.73 -0.67
CA GLU A 51 3.37 -11.18 -0.75
C GLU A 51 3.08 -11.87 0.59
N ARG A 52 3.52 -11.27 1.69
CA ARG A 52 3.31 -11.80 3.04
C ARG A 52 1.87 -11.72 3.54
N ILE A 53 1.13 -10.65 3.22
CA ILE A 53 -0.31 -10.53 3.57
C ILE A 53 -1.13 -11.66 2.93
N TRP A 54 -0.76 -12.03 1.70
CA TRP A 54 -1.42 -13.09 0.95
C TRP A 54 -0.79 -14.46 1.16
N PHE A 55 0.14 -14.60 2.12
CA PHE A 55 0.84 -15.85 2.45
C PHE A 55 1.53 -16.50 1.25
N LEU A 56 1.96 -15.73 0.26
CA LEU A 56 2.65 -16.23 -0.94
C LEU A 56 4.11 -16.59 -0.66
N ASP A 57 4.68 -16.05 0.41
CA ASP A 57 6.03 -16.36 0.91
C ASP A 57 6.04 -17.56 1.89
N MET A 58 4.87 -18.10 2.23
CA MET A 58 4.71 -19.21 3.17
C MET A 58 4.42 -20.52 2.42
N PRO A 59 4.97 -21.67 2.89
CA PRO A 59 4.81 -22.91 2.16
C PRO A 59 3.44 -23.57 2.43
N ASP A 60 2.95 -24.39 1.47
CA ASP A 60 1.65 -25.08 1.52
C ASP A 60 1.45 -26.03 2.73
N MET A 61 0.64 -25.60 3.70
CA MET A 61 0.38 -26.40 4.91
C MET A 61 -0.55 -27.61 4.68
N ALA A 62 -1.15 -27.76 3.48
CA ALA A 62 -2.12 -28.82 3.21
C ALA A 62 -1.50 -30.16 2.83
N THR A 63 -0.23 -30.18 2.39
CA THR A 63 0.45 -31.42 1.98
C THR A 63 1.80 -31.58 2.68
N PRO A 64 2.03 -32.69 3.43
CA PRO A 64 3.26 -32.86 4.20
C PRO A 64 4.51 -33.04 3.34
N TYR A 65 4.36 -33.25 2.03
CA TYR A 65 5.43 -33.64 1.11
C TYR A 65 5.98 -32.50 0.23
N ARG A 66 5.47 -31.26 0.34
CA ARG A 66 5.78 -30.20 -0.64
C ARG A 66 6.56 -29.00 -0.10
N THR A 67 6.80 -28.89 1.21
CA THR A 67 6.99 -27.55 1.80
C THR A 67 8.33 -27.19 2.37
N HIS A 68 9.19 -28.14 2.69
CA HIS A 68 10.55 -27.82 3.08
C HIS A 68 11.50 -28.63 2.21
N GLY A 69 12.55 -28.00 1.69
CA GLY A 69 13.67 -28.67 1.02
C GLY A 69 14.46 -29.62 1.94
N GLY A 70 13.81 -30.21 2.95
CA GLY A 70 14.28 -31.36 3.69
C GLY A 70 13.89 -32.61 2.92
N ILE A 71 14.91 -33.26 2.38
CA ILE A 71 14.83 -34.59 1.80
C ILE A 71 14.80 -35.58 2.98
N ILE A 72 13.82 -36.48 3.00
CA ILE A 72 13.89 -37.76 3.74
C ILE A 72 14.25 -38.86 2.75
#